data_AF-A0A6N8DN83-F1
#
_entry.id   AF-A0A6N8DN83-F1
#
_cell.length_a   1.000
_cell.length_b   1.000
_cell.length_c   1.000
_cell.angle_alpha   90.00
_cell.angle_beta   90.00
_cell.angle_gamma   90.00
#
_symmetry.space_group_name_H-M   'P 1'
#
loop_
_entity.id
_entity.type
_entity.pdbx_description
1 polymer ?
#
loop_
_entity_poly.entity_id
_entity_poly.type
_entity_poly.pdbx_seq_one_letter_code
_entity_poly.pdbx_strand_id
1 'polypeptide(L)'
;MSPPIFPTLPGQGWSVKKTPTFSTRVASHTSGREVRASFYAHALYQFELCFDALDSSGANVSLQAKSLQTLMGFWMSCGGQQGTFLYVDPTDNAVTAQAIATGDGATTRFVLGRSIGGYYEPASYVTSIATIKVAGAATSSYTSTAPNLIDFTTAPASGAIIAASFAYAFQCRFLDDQAEFENFASGLWTIGGLKFRQVR
;
A
#
# COMPACT_ATOMS: atom_id res chain seq x y z
N MET A 1 6.34 -6.48 -14.94
CA MET A 1 6.82 -7.21 -13.74
C MET A 1 6.27 -6.53 -12.51
N SER A 2 5.87 -7.28 -11.48
CA SER A 2 5.42 -6.72 -10.20
C SER A 2 6.61 -6.07 -9.47
N PRO A 3 6.42 -4.94 -8.75
CA PRO A 3 7.45 -4.40 -7.87
C PRO A 3 7.83 -5.40 -6.76
N PRO A 4 9.07 -5.33 -6.21
CA PRO A 4 9.46 -6.15 -5.06
C PRO A 4 8.61 -5.82 -3.83
N ILE A 5 8.48 -6.77 -2.92
CA ILE A 5 7.70 -6.61 -1.67
C ILE A 5 8.66 -6.25 -0.54
N PHE A 6 8.29 -5.26 0.28
CA PHE A 6 9.03 -4.86 1.47
C PHE A 6 9.14 -6.06 2.44
N PRO A 7 10.34 -6.38 2.96
CA PRO A 7 10.53 -7.58 3.76
C PRO A 7 9.83 -7.48 5.12
N THR A 8 9.19 -8.58 5.54
CA THR A 8 8.69 -8.74 6.91
C THR A 8 9.82 -9.23 7.78
N LEU A 9 10.34 -8.38 8.67
CA LEU A 9 11.49 -8.70 9.51
C LEU A 9 11.10 -8.64 11.01
N PRO A 10 11.47 -9.64 11.81
CA PRO A 10 11.47 -9.52 13.27
C PRO A 10 12.40 -8.38 13.71
N GLY A 11 12.05 -7.68 14.79
CA GLY A 11 12.81 -6.54 15.30
C GLY A 11 12.35 -5.17 14.77
N GLN A 12 11.25 -5.13 14.01
CA GLN A 12 10.53 -3.87 13.75
C GLN A 12 10.04 -3.29 15.07
N GLY A 13 10.34 -2.01 15.30
CA GLY A 13 9.93 -1.31 16.50
C GLY A 13 8.41 -1.13 16.56
N TRP A 14 7.90 -0.94 17.78
CA TRP A 14 6.47 -0.85 18.05
C TRP A 14 5.81 0.36 17.38
N SER A 15 6.57 1.44 17.18
CA SER A 15 6.05 2.66 16.59
C SER A 15 6.04 2.58 15.06
N VAL A 16 4.84 2.47 14.51
CA VAL A 16 4.57 2.63 13.07
C VAL A 16 3.74 3.90 12.88
N LYS A 17 4.23 4.84 12.07
CA LYS A 17 3.44 6.02 11.70
C LYS A 17 2.80 5.79 10.34
N LYS A 18 1.49 6.02 10.24
CA LYS A 18 0.71 5.98 9.00
C LYS A 18 -0.03 7.29 8.84
N THR A 19 0.33 8.05 7.81
CA THR A 19 -0.11 9.43 7.62
C THR A 19 -0.83 9.59 6.28
N PRO A 20 -2.18 9.61 6.24
CA PRO A 20 -2.91 9.98 5.03
C PRO A 20 -2.69 11.46 4.72
N THR A 21 -2.26 11.76 3.50
CA THR A 21 -1.88 13.12 3.08
C THR A 21 -2.66 13.55 1.84
N PHE A 22 -3.31 14.71 1.92
CA PHE A 22 -3.84 15.44 0.77
C PHE A 22 -2.92 16.60 0.38
N SER A 23 -2.95 17.00 -0.89
CA SER A 23 -2.30 18.22 -1.36
C SER A 23 -3.39 19.20 -1.78
N THR A 24 -3.53 20.31 -1.05
CA THR A 24 -4.55 21.33 -1.31
C THR A 24 -3.91 22.71 -1.26
N ARG A 25 -4.11 23.52 -2.29
CA ARG A 25 -3.71 24.92 -2.32
C ARG A 25 -4.86 25.78 -1.81
N VAL A 26 -4.60 26.60 -0.80
CA VAL A 26 -5.56 27.55 -0.23
C VAL A 26 -5.08 28.96 -0.54
N ALA A 27 -5.95 29.79 -1.12
CA ALA A 27 -5.69 31.20 -1.39
C ALA A 27 -6.73 32.06 -0.67
N SER A 28 -6.28 32.92 0.23
CA SER A 28 -7.12 33.81 1.03
C SER A 28 -7.23 35.18 0.36
N HIS A 29 -8.43 35.78 0.37
CA HIS A 29 -8.68 37.13 -0.11
C HIS A 29 -8.71 38.14 1.05
N THR A 30 -8.49 39.42 0.74
CA THR A 30 -8.61 40.54 1.69
C THR A 30 -9.99 40.66 2.34
N SER A 31 -11.03 40.12 1.69
CA SER A 31 -12.39 40.04 2.24
C SER A 31 -12.60 38.93 3.27
N GLY A 32 -11.58 38.10 3.54
CA GLY A 32 -11.69 36.91 4.41
C GLY A 32 -12.28 35.68 3.72
N ARG A 33 -12.63 35.76 2.43
CA ARG A 33 -13.05 34.61 1.62
C ARG A 33 -11.84 33.79 1.16
N GLU A 34 -12.06 32.52 0.86
CA GLU A 34 -11.00 31.61 0.39
C GLU A 34 -11.39 30.88 -0.88
N VAL A 35 -10.39 30.60 -1.71
CA VAL A 35 -10.46 29.65 -2.82
C VAL A 35 -9.56 28.47 -2.47
N ARG A 36 -10.06 27.25 -2.68
CA ARG A 36 -9.36 26.00 -2.35
C ARG A 36 -9.32 25.11 -3.58
N ALA A 37 -8.15 24.58 -3.91
CA ALA A 37 -7.94 23.65 -5.02
C ALA A 37 -7.25 22.38 -4.50
N SER A 38 -7.95 21.23 -4.60
CA SER A 38 -7.35 19.93 -4.28
C SER A 38 -6.58 19.39 -5.48
N PHE A 39 -5.36 18.92 -5.25
CA PHE A 39 -4.52 18.28 -6.26
C PHE A 39 -4.60 16.75 -6.22
N TYR A 40 -5.06 16.16 -5.10
CA TYR A 40 -5.22 14.72 -4.96
C TYR A 40 -6.71 14.36 -4.80
N ALA A 41 -7.19 13.44 -5.65
CA ALA A 41 -8.57 12.92 -5.55
C ALA A 41 -8.76 12.05 -4.29
N HIS A 42 -7.74 11.29 -3.91
CA HIS A 42 -7.69 10.54 -2.65
C HIS A 42 -6.32 10.73 -1.99
N ALA A 43 -6.27 10.56 -0.67
CA ALA A 43 -5.03 10.67 0.09
C ALA A 43 -3.94 9.72 -0.44
N LEU A 44 -2.69 10.15 -0.28
CA LEU A 44 -1.53 9.27 -0.36
C LEU A 44 -1.07 8.94 1.06
N TYR A 45 -0.75 7.68 1.32
CA TYR A 45 -0.24 7.27 2.62
C TYR A 45 1.27 7.41 2.70
N GLN A 46 1.76 8.10 3.72
CA GLN A 46 3.16 8.06 4.12
C GLN A 46 3.32 7.15 5.33
N PHE A 47 4.37 6.34 5.32
CA PHE A 47 4.74 5.44 6.39
C PHE A 47 6.12 5.78 6.93
N GLU A 48 6.32 5.55 8.21
CA GLU A 48 7.61 5.60 8.87
C GLU A 48 7.73 4.36 9.77
N LEU A 49 8.73 3.54 9.48
CA LEU A 49 9.04 2.32 10.22
C LEU A 49 10.36 2.50 10.96
N CYS A 50 10.43 2.01 12.18
CA CYS A 50 11.69 1.86 12.91
C CYS A 50 12.02 0.37 13.06
N PHE A 51 13.31 0.06 13.14
CA PHE A 51 13.78 -1.28 13.51
C PHE A 51 14.71 -1.13 14.71
N ASP A 52 14.27 -1.62 15.87
CA ASP A 52 15.01 -1.52 17.12
C ASP A 52 16.21 -2.49 17.12
N ALA A 53 16.11 -3.60 16.38
CA ALA A 53 17.20 -4.54 16.23
C ALA A 53 17.16 -5.28 14.89
N LEU A 54 18.30 -5.31 14.22
CA LEU A 54 18.60 -6.07 13.01
C LEU A 54 19.87 -6.86 13.25
N ASP A 55 19.88 -8.13 12.86
CA ASP A 55 21.04 -9.00 13.03
C ASP A 55 21.90 -8.97 11.77
N SER A 56 23.21 -8.80 11.95
CA SER A 56 24.20 -8.87 10.87
C SER A 56 25.00 -10.17 10.87
N SER A 57 24.99 -10.91 11.98
CA SER A 57 25.89 -12.04 12.25
C SER A 57 25.29 -13.42 11.92
N GLY A 58 23.97 -13.55 12.00
CA GLY A 58 23.23 -14.81 12.00
C GLY A 58 23.11 -15.49 13.36
N ALA A 59 23.71 -14.92 14.42
CA ALA A 59 23.81 -15.56 15.73
C ALA A 59 22.61 -15.28 16.66
N ASN A 60 21.83 -14.23 16.37
CA ASN A 60 20.68 -13.86 17.21
C ASN A 60 19.45 -14.70 16.89
N VAL A 61 19.11 -15.63 17.78
CA VAL A 61 17.95 -16.55 17.62
C VAL A 61 16.59 -15.85 17.63
N SER A 62 16.49 -14.66 18.23
CA SER A 62 15.25 -13.88 18.31
C SER A 62 15.01 -13.00 17.09
N LEU A 63 15.99 -12.89 16.19
CA LEU A 63 15.91 -12.10 14.97
C LEU A 63 16.05 -13.02 13.77
N GLN A 64 15.60 -12.54 12.61
CA GLN A 64 15.95 -13.21 11.37
C GLN A 64 17.46 -13.07 11.12
N ALA A 65 18.13 -14.19 10.84
CA ALA A 65 19.54 -14.19 10.49
C ALA A 65 19.82 -13.28 9.30
N LYS A 66 20.79 -12.38 9.44
CA LYS A 66 21.16 -11.40 8.41
C LYS A 66 20.03 -10.45 8.00
N SER A 67 19.13 -10.10 8.92
CA SER A 67 18.05 -9.14 8.65
C SER A 67 18.56 -7.75 8.27
N LEU A 68 19.73 -7.33 8.76
CA LEU A 68 20.38 -6.11 8.30
C LEU A 68 20.63 -6.16 6.78
N GLN A 69 21.27 -7.23 6.31
CA GLN A 69 21.61 -7.39 4.89
C GLN A 69 20.35 -7.52 4.03
N THR A 70 19.28 -8.15 4.55
CA THR A 70 17.99 -8.19 3.86
C THR A 70 17.42 -6.78 3.66
N LEU A 71 17.35 -5.96 4.72
CA LEU A 71 16.77 -4.62 4.61
C LEU A 71 17.65 -3.66 3.79
N MET A 72 18.96 -3.67 4.05
CA MET A 72 19.93 -2.84 3.33
C MET A 72 20.00 -3.23 1.85
N GLY A 73 19.99 -4.53 1.54
CA GLY A 73 19.94 -5.03 0.17
C GLY A 73 18.66 -4.63 -0.56
N PHE A 74 17.52 -4.66 0.13
CA PHE A 74 16.24 -4.18 -0.39
C PHE A 74 16.26 -2.67 -0.68
N TRP A 75 16.82 -1.87 0.22
CA TRP A 75 17.01 -0.43 -0.01
C TRP A 75 17.83 -0.17 -1.27
N MET A 76 18.98 -0.85 -1.41
CA MET A 76 19.86 -0.70 -2.57
C MET A 76 19.20 -1.17 -3.87
N SER A 77 18.41 -2.25 -3.84
CA SER A 77 17.69 -2.72 -5.04
C SER A 77 16.60 -1.76 -5.51
N CYS A 78 16.09 -0.91 -4.61
CA CYS A 78 15.18 0.18 -4.97
C CYS A 78 15.90 1.43 -5.51
N GLY A 79 17.21 1.56 -5.34
CA GLY A 79 17.96 2.73 -5.84
C GLY A 79 17.53 4.05 -5.21
N GLY A 80 17.32 4.08 -3.88
CA GLY A 80 16.88 5.27 -3.15
C GLY A 80 15.46 5.68 -3.51
N GLN A 81 15.26 6.94 -3.89
CA GLN A 81 13.94 7.48 -4.24
C GLN A 81 13.41 7.03 -5.61
N GLN A 82 14.24 6.38 -6.43
CA GLN A 82 13.88 6.03 -7.81
C GLN A 82 12.87 4.87 -7.88
N GLY A 83 13.18 3.76 -7.22
CA GLY A 83 12.43 2.52 -7.34
C GLY A 83 11.17 2.51 -6.49
N THR A 84 10.19 1.73 -6.96
CA THR A 84 8.96 1.46 -6.21
C THR A 84 8.94 0.05 -5.68
N PHE A 85 8.24 -0.16 -4.58
CA PHE A 85 8.02 -1.46 -3.97
C PHE A 85 6.61 -1.56 -3.38
N LEU A 86 6.18 -2.76 -3.05
CA LEU A 86 4.91 -3.01 -2.37
C LEU A 86 5.12 -3.12 -0.87
N TYR A 87 4.43 -2.28 -0.10
CA TYR A 87 4.37 -2.38 1.35
C TYR A 87 3.02 -2.99 1.77
N VAL A 88 3.07 -4.15 2.41
CA VAL A 88 1.89 -4.79 3.00
C VAL A 88 1.79 -4.33 4.46
N ASP A 89 0.85 -3.44 4.76
CA ASP A 89 0.57 -3.02 6.14
C ASP A 89 -0.04 -4.20 6.91
N PRO A 90 0.57 -4.66 8.03
CA PRO A 90 0.06 -5.81 8.78
C PRO A 90 -1.39 -5.65 9.29
N THR A 91 -1.85 -4.41 9.44
CA THR A 91 -3.16 -4.09 10.01
C THR A 91 -4.21 -3.69 8.98
N ASP A 92 -3.77 -3.43 7.74
CA ASP A 92 -4.62 -2.80 6.71
C ASP A 92 -4.21 -3.27 5.31
N ASN A 93 -4.51 -4.53 5.01
CA ASN A 93 -4.06 -5.23 3.80
C ASN A 93 -5.13 -6.13 3.15
N ALA A 94 -6.36 -6.12 3.64
CA ALA A 94 -7.41 -6.98 3.11
C ALA A 94 -8.78 -6.30 3.10
N VAL A 95 -9.59 -6.69 2.12
CA VAL A 95 -11.00 -6.34 1.99
C VAL A 95 -11.80 -7.64 1.97
N THR A 96 -12.92 -7.69 2.69
CA THR A 96 -13.77 -8.88 2.77
C THR A 96 -15.22 -8.52 2.44
N ALA A 97 -15.77 -9.20 1.43
CA ALA A 97 -17.16 -9.12 1.00
C ALA A 97 -17.69 -7.69 0.79
N GLN A 98 -16.84 -6.79 0.32
CA GLN A 98 -17.19 -5.38 0.15
C GLN A 98 -17.83 -5.16 -1.23
N ALA A 99 -18.93 -4.40 -1.27
CA ALA A 99 -19.46 -3.89 -2.54
C ALA A 99 -18.47 -2.88 -3.16
N ILE A 100 -18.12 -3.09 -4.43
CA ILE A 100 -17.16 -2.27 -5.18
C ILE A 100 -17.90 -1.34 -6.14
N ALA A 101 -18.90 -1.88 -6.84
CA ALA A 101 -19.65 -1.16 -7.84
C ALA A 101 -21.01 -1.84 -8.09
N THR A 102 -21.84 -1.18 -8.89
CA THR A 102 -23.08 -1.75 -9.44
C THR A 102 -22.94 -1.79 -10.96
N GLY A 103 -23.26 -2.93 -11.56
CA GLY A 103 -23.29 -3.07 -13.00
C GLY A 103 -24.32 -2.15 -13.65
N ASP A 104 -24.02 -1.70 -14.86
CA ASP A 104 -24.86 -0.87 -15.72
C ASP A 104 -25.26 -1.60 -17.01
N GLY A 105 -24.81 -2.85 -17.20
CA GLY A 105 -25.02 -3.63 -18.42
C GLY A 105 -24.09 -3.29 -19.59
N ALA A 106 -23.14 -2.37 -19.43
CA ALA A 106 -22.23 -1.92 -20.50
C ALA A 106 -20.75 -1.93 -20.07
N THR A 107 -20.45 -1.51 -18.85
CA THR A 107 -19.10 -1.41 -18.31
C THR A 107 -18.57 -2.79 -17.91
N THR A 108 -17.40 -3.17 -18.43
CA THR A 108 -16.72 -4.43 -18.08
C THR A 108 -15.57 -4.25 -17.10
N ARG A 109 -15.01 -3.04 -17.03
CA ARG A 109 -13.81 -2.73 -16.23
C ARG A 109 -14.16 -2.03 -14.94
N PHE A 110 -13.67 -2.56 -13.84
CA PHE A 110 -13.88 -2.01 -12.51
C PHE A 110 -12.56 -1.92 -11.75
N VAL A 111 -12.35 -0.80 -11.06
CA VAL A 111 -11.22 -0.60 -10.16
C VAL A 111 -11.60 -1.15 -8.78
N LEU A 112 -10.79 -2.07 -8.27
CA LEU A 112 -10.92 -2.58 -6.92
C LEU A 112 -10.50 -1.49 -5.92
N GLY A 113 -11.40 -1.21 -4.98
CA GLY A 113 -11.21 -0.22 -3.93
C GLY A 113 -11.56 -0.76 -2.55
N ARG A 114 -11.19 0.02 -1.54
CA ARG A 114 -11.39 -0.29 -0.13
C ARG A 114 -12.15 0.83 0.56
N SER A 115 -12.94 0.45 1.55
CA SER A 115 -13.61 1.38 2.46
C SER A 115 -12.87 1.45 3.80
N ILE A 116 -12.66 2.66 4.31
CA ILE A 116 -12.10 2.91 5.64
C ILE A 116 -12.88 4.03 6.33
N GLY A 117 -13.52 3.73 7.46
CA GLY A 117 -14.29 4.73 8.23
C GLY A 117 -15.38 5.46 7.43
N GLY A 118 -15.97 4.81 6.42
CA GLY A 118 -16.97 5.42 5.52
C GLY A 118 -16.38 6.15 4.30
N TYR A 119 -15.06 6.26 4.19
CA TYR A 119 -14.38 6.78 3.00
C TYR A 119 -14.02 5.65 2.04
N TYR A 120 -14.33 5.79 0.75
CA TYR A 120 -13.97 4.82 -0.29
C TYR A 120 -12.83 5.35 -1.16
N GLU A 121 -11.83 4.52 -1.40
CA GLU A 121 -10.71 4.82 -2.29
C GLU A 121 -10.23 3.60 -3.08
N PRO A 122 -9.58 3.79 -4.24
CA PRO A 122 -8.91 2.71 -4.96
C PRO A 122 -7.81 2.06 -4.14
N ALA A 123 -7.76 0.73 -4.14
CA ALA A 123 -6.65 -0.01 -3.56
C ALA A 123 -5.37 0.26 -4.37
N SER A 124 -4.22 0.46 -3.72
CA SER A 124 -3.00 0.85 -4.45
C SER A 124 -2.49 -0.25 -5.37
N TYR A 125 -2.45 -1.49 -4.88
CA TYR A 125 -2.02 -2.66 -5.62
C TYR A 125 -2.66 -3.91 -5.03
N VAL A 126 -3.47 -4.64 -5.80
CA VAL A 126 -4.12 -5.89 -5.41
C VAL A 126 -3.12 -7.02 -5.57
N THR A 127 -2.81 -7.69 -4.46
CA THR A 127 -1.80 -8.77 -4.41
C THR A 127 -2.43 -10.14 -4.65
N SER A 128 -3.68 -10.33 -4.23
CA SER A 128 -4.45 -11.53 -4.52
C SER A 128 -5.95 -11.26 -4.43
N ILE A 129 -6.75 -11.95 -5.23
CA ILE A 129 -8.22 -11.89 -5.17
C ILE A 129 -8.71 -13.23 -4.63
N ALA A 130 -9.45 -13.20 -3.52
CA ALA A 130 -10.04 -14.39 -2.92
C ALA A 130 -11.40 -14.71 -3.55
N THR A 131 -12.24 -13.71 -3.78
CA THR A 131 -13.53 -13.90 -4.47
C THR A 131 -14.02 -12.63 -5.13
N ILE A 132 -14.69 -12.79 -6.27
CA ILE A 132 -15.55 -11.76 -6.88
C ILE A 132 -16.96 -12.35 -6.95
N LYS A 133 -17.94 -11.57 -6.50
CA LYS A 133 -19.37 -11.91 -6.57
C LYS A 133 -20.09 -10.89 -7.42
N VAL A 134 -20.99 -11.34 -8.28
CA VAL A 134 -21.91 -10.50 -9.06
C VAL A 134 -23.32 -10.93 -8.71
N ALA A 135 -24.17 -9.97 -8.29
CA ALA A 135 -25.51 -10.24 -7.79
C ALA A 135 -25.56 -11.34 -6.69
N GLY A 136 -24.53 -11.38 -5.84
CA GLY A 136 -24.41 -12.35 -4.74
C GLY A 136 -23.79 -13.71 -5.12
N ALA A 137 -23.68 -14.04 -6.40
CA ALA A 137 -23.08 -15.29 -6.86
C ALA A 137 -21.58 -15.12 -7.16
N ALA A 138 -20.74 -16.03 -6.67
CA ALA A 138 -19.31 -16.03 -6.98
C ALA A 138 -19.08 -16.33 -8.47
N THR A 139 -18.12 -15.62 -9.07
CA THR A 139 -17.74 -15.80 -10.48
C THR A 139 -16.23 -15.79 -10.63
N SER A 140 -15.75 -16.48 -11.66
CA SER A 140 -14.37 -16.45 -12.15
C SER A 140 -14.28 -15.91 -13.59
N SER A 141 -15.39 -15.42 -14.15
CA SER A 141 -15.48 -14.87 -15.51
C SER A 141 -14.96 -13.43 -15.58
N TYR A 142 -13.74 -13.23 -15.10
CA TYR A 142 -13.02 -11.97 -15.15
C TYR A 142 -11.52 -12.22 -15.30
N THR A 143 -10.81 -11.22 -15.78
CA THR A 143 -9.35 -11.16 -15.71
C THR A 143 -8.96 -10.08 -14.72
N SER A 144 -7.84 -10.28 -14.01
CA SER A 144 -7.29 -9.26 -13.11
C SER A 144 -6.03 -8.67 -13.72
N THR A 145 -5.92 -7.35 -13.69
CA THR A 145 -4.78 -6.61 -14.23
C THR A 145 -4.22 -5.70 -13.15
N ALA A 146 -2.91 -5.77 -12.95
CA ALA A 146 -2.23 -4.87 -12.03
C ALA A 146 -2.39 -3.40 -12.49
N PRO A 147 -2.48 -2.45 -11.54
CA PRO A 147 -2.32 -2.67 -10.11
C PRO A 147 -3.61 -3.12 -9.40
N ASN A 148 -4.81 -2.83 -9.90
CA ASN A 148 -6.04 -2.99 -9.12
C ASN A 148 -7.31 -3.14 -9.97
N LEU A 149 -7.19 -3.62 -11.21
CA LEU A 149 -8.30 -3.70 -12.16
C LEU A 149 -8.84 -5.13 -12.28
N ILE A 150 -10.15 -5.24 -12.43
CA ILE A 150 -10.82 -6.43 -12.95
C ILE A 150 -11.56 -6.08 -14.24
N ASP A 151 -11.48 -6.97 -15.24
CA ASP A 151 -12.20 -6.87 -16.51
C ASP A 151 -13.06 -8.12 -16.70
N PHE A 152 -14.38 -7.95 -16.65
CA PHE A 152 -15.32 -9.03 -16.86
C PHE A 152 -15.41 -9.41 -18.34
N THR A 153 -15.60 -10.70 -18.63
CA THR A 153 -15.81 -11.15 -20.02
C THR A 153 -17.11 -10.62 -20.62
N THR A 154 -18.12 -10.40 -19.77
CA THR A 154 -19.42 -9.84 -20.13
C THR A 154 -19.78 -8.79 -19.10
N ALA A 155 -20.30 -7.64 -19.54
CA ALA A 155 -20.68 -6.56 -18.63
C ALA A 155 -21.71 -7.07 -17.60
N PRO A 156 -21.47 -6.85 -16.29
CA PRO A 156 -22.45 -7.15 -15.26
C PRO A 156 -23.76 -6.42 -15.53
N ALA A 157 -24.89 -7.13 -15.42
CA ALA A 157 -26.21 -6.58 -15.71
C ALA A 157 -26.53 -5.33 -14.88
N SER A 158 -27.39 -4.45 -15.42
CA SER A 158 -27.85 -3.26 -14.71
C SER A 158 -28.43 -3.61 -13.34
N GLY A 159 -27.91 -2.98 -12.28
CA GLY A 159 -28.34 -3.23 -10.89
C GLY A 159 -27.63 -4.41 -10.21
N ALA A 160 -26.81 -5.18 -10.92
CA ALA A 160 -26.06 -6.28 -10.31
C ALA A 160 -24.93 -5.74 -9.43
N ILE A 161 -25.00 -5.96 -8.11
CA ILE A 161 -23.94 -5.55 -7.18
C ILE A 161 -22.71 -6.42 -7.41
N ILE A 162 -21.57 -5.77 -7.60
CA ILE A 162 -20.25 -6.38 -7.70
C ILE A 162 -19.61 -6.25 -6.32
N ALA A 163 -19.31 -7.39 -5.68
CA ALA A 163 -18.64 -7.45 -4.39
C ALA A 163 -17.34 -8.26 -4.48
N ALA A 164 -16.35 -7.89 -3.68
CA ALA A 164 -15.03 -8.50 -3.74
C ALA A 164 -14.45 -8.77 -2.35
N SER A 165 -13.68 -9.85 -2.25
CA SER A 165 -12.71 -10.08 -1.17
C SER A 165 -11.33 -10.24 -1.79
N PHE A 166 -10.35 -9.44 -1.35
CA PHE A 166 -9.01 -9.43 -1.91
C PHE A 166 -7.99 -8.90 -0.90
N ALA A 167 -6.72 -9.27 -1.09
CA ALA A 167 -5.60 -8.68 -0.38
C ALA A 167 -4.94 -7.60 -1.24
N TYR A 168 -4.37 -6.60 -0.58
CA TYR A 168 -3.72 -5.48 -1.25
C TYR A 168 -2.49 -5.00 -0.49
N ALA A 169 -1.67 -4.23 -1.19
CA ALA A 169 -0.48 -3.55 -0.69
C ALA A 169 -0.53 -2.07 -1.11
N PHE A 170 0.27 -1.26 -0.44
CA PHE A 170 0.57 0.12 -0.83
C PHE A 170 1.78 0.12 -1.76
N GLN A 171 1.64 0.58 -3.01
CA GLN A 171 2.81 0.78 -3.87
C GLN A 171 3.50 2.06 -3.44
N CYS A 172 4.72 1.94 -2.94
CA CYS A 172 5.47 2.99 -2.28
C CYS A 172 6.82 3.24 -2.95
N ARG A 173 7.44 4.38 -2.63
CA ARG A 173 8.86 4.65 -2.84
C ARG A 173 9.45 5.25 -1.57
N PHE A 174 10.75 5.10 -1.39
CA PHE A 174 11.46 5.80 -0.32
C PHE A 174 11.43 7.32 -0.53
N LEU A 175 11.46 8.06 0.58
CA LEU A 175 11.46 9.53 0.57
C LEU A 175 12.85 10.15 0.54
N ASP A 176 13.87 9.39 0.88
CA ASP A 176 15.26 9.84 0.96
C ASP A 176 16.15 8.94 0.09
N ASP A 177 17.28 9.47 -0.36
CA ASP A 177 18.32 8.68 -1.08
C ASP A 177 19.37 8.10 -0.13
N GLN A 178 19.23 8.38 1.17
CA GLN A 178 20.11 7.90 2.23
C GLN A 178 19.30 7.11 3.26
N ALA A 179 19.85 5.98 3.70
CA ALA A 179 19.36 5.22 4.85
C ALA A 179 20.52 5.00 5.82
N GLU A 180 20.35 5.46 7.05
CA GLU A 180 21.37 5.36 8.08
C GLU A 180 21.10 4.14 8.97
N PHE A 181 22.03 3.19 8.94
CA PHE A 181 22.04 2.02 9.81
C PHE A 181 23.10 2.23 10.88
N GLU A 182 22.70 2.15 12.14
CA GLU A 182 23.60 2.32 13.28
C GLU A 182 23.93 0.96 13.89
N ASN A 183 25.21 0.66 14.09
CA ASN A 183 25.64 -0.47 14.92
C ASN A 183 25.70 -0.02 16.38
N PHE A 184 24.73 -0.44 17.19
CA PHE A 184 24.67 -0.05 18.61
C PHE A 184 25.24 -1.13 19.54
N ALA A 185 25.34 -2.37 19.07
CA ALA A 185 25.99 -3.47 19.77
C ALA A 185 26.56 -4.49 18.77
N SER A 186 27.48 -5.33 19.23
CA SER A 186 28.16 -6.32 18.37
C SER A 186 27.15 -7.20 17.61
N GLY A 187 27.13 -7.07 16.28
CA GLY A 187 26.21 -7.81 15.41
C GLY A 187 24.75 -7.32 15.40
N LEU A 188 24.42 -6.29 16.17
CA LEU A 188 23.09 -5.70 16.27
C LEU A 188 23.07 -4.27 15.73
N TRP A 189 22.08 -4.01 14.87
CA TRP A 189 21.94 -2.76 14.16
C TRP A 189 20.52 -2.19 14.31
N THR A 190 20.38 -0.88 14.19
CA THR A 190 19.08 -0.21 14.25
C THR A 190 18.94 0.80 13.10
N ILE A 191 17.69 1.15 12.78
CA ILE A 191 17.34 2.30 11.95
C ILE A 191 16.13 2.99 12.57
N GLY A 192 16.31 4.25 12.97
CA GLY A 192 15.33 4.99 13.78
C GLY A 192 14.09 5.47 13.01
N GLY A 193 14.12 5.50 11.68
CA GLY A 193 12.98 5.97 10.88
C GLY A 193 13.19 5.85 9.38
N LEU A 194 12.80 4.71 8.82
CA LEU A 194 12.73 4.48 7.38
C LEU A 194 11.41 5.03 6.83
N LYS A 195 11.50 6.11 6.06
CA LYS A 195 10.34 6.83 5.53
C LYS A 195 10.09 6.50 4.06
N PHE A 196 8.84 6.22 3.75
CA PHE A 196 8.39 5.99 2.39
C PHE A 196 6.95 6.45 2.22
N ARG A 197 6.56 6.76 0.99
CA ARG A 197 5.18 7.15 0.68
C ARG A 197 4.63 6.38 -0.50
N GLN A 198 3.32 6.25 -0.50
CA GLN A 198 2.56 5.74 -1.62
C GLN A 198 2.78 6.61 -2.87
N VAL A 199 2.81 5.94 -4.02
CA VAL A 199 2.79 6.54 -5.36
C VAL A 199 1.55 6.08 -6.12
N ARG A 200 1.14 6.87 -7.10
CA ARG A 200 0.10 6.55 -8.08
C ARG A 200 0.59 6.90 -9.47
#